data_AF-A0A1I0GJZ3-F1
#
_entry.id   AF-A0A1I0GJZ3-F1
#
_cell.length_a   1.000
_cell.length_b   1.000
_cell.length_c   1.000
_cell.angle_alpha   90.00
_cell.angle_beta   90.00
_cell.angle_gamma   90.00
#
_symmetry.space_group_name_H-M   'P 1'
#
loop_
_entity.id
_entity.type
_entity.pdbx_description
1 polymer ?
#
loop_
_entity_poly.entity_id
_entity_poly.type
_entity_poly.pdbx_seq_one_letter_code
_entity_poly.pdbx_strand_id
1 'polypeptide(L)'
;MQLTPNYNLKKPEGIDPVDIQDFNDNADILDAELNKKADSSGGDISNMTIKALDEPAGTQFPVPEAGETSKTFLGKIRKFMNDFKSWNTGVCMIGQIVNNCVTNNDKLPLSAAQGKVLMDLYSVLNTNFTTDTSFTFTANTAGVSESNFSCLRLGRTCFVSGAMKPKIAGTPLSLGSLSIKPINDVFFHISAFDRVAGWGTFGSDGILSCNIATTMIGENCIINFTFIATE
;
A
#
# COMPACT_ATOMS: atom_id res chain seq x y z
N MET A 1 -27.30 -10.08 -84.13
CA MET A 1 -27.06 -9.12 -83.04
C MET A 1 -27.43 -9.76 -81.72
N GLN A 2 -26.44 -9.97 -80.87
CA GLN A 2 -26.55 -10.69 -79.59
C GLN A 2 -26.81 -9.72 -78.44
N LEU A 3 -27.53 -10.16 -77.41
CA LEU A 3 -27.73 -9.36 -76.19
C LEU A 3 -26.85 -9.86 -75.05
N THR A 4 -26.27 -8.93 -74.27
CA THR A 4 -25.53 -9.31 -73.06
C THR A 4 -26.49 -9.82 -71.97
N PRO A 5 -26.07 -10.78 -71.13
CA PRO A 5 -26.98 -11.46 -70.20
C PRO A 5 -27.46 -10.62 -69.01
N ASN A 6 -26.69 -9.62 -68.57
CA ASN A 6 -27.00 -8.88 -67.33
C ASN A 6 -27.83 -7.63 -67.57
N TYR A 7 -27.59 -6.93 -68.69
CA TYR A 7 -28.20 -5.63 -68.99
C TYR A 7 -28.78 -5.57 -70.41
N ASN A 8 -28.88 -6.72 -71.10
CA ASN A 8 -29.47 -6.84 -72.43
C ASN A 8 -28.90 -5.86 -73.46
N LEU A 9 -27.62 -5.48 -73.31
CA LEU A 9 -26.95 -4.57 -74.23
C LEU A 9 -26.76 -5.22 -75.60
N LYS A 10 -27.06 -4.46 -76.66
CA LYS A 10 -26.94 -4.88 -78.06
C LYS A 10 -25.48 -5.00 -78.49
N LYS A 11 -25.04 -6.20 -78.85
CA LYS A 11 -23.69 -6.51 -79.31
C LYS A 11 -23.72 -7.00 -80.75
N PRO A 12 -23.04 -6.32 -81.70
CA PRO A 12 -22.98 -6.78 -83.08
C PRO A 12 -22.16 -8.07 -83.19
N GLU A 13 -22.52 -8.91 -84.17
CA GLU A 13 -21.84 -10.17 -84.46
C GLU A 13 -21.12 -10.06 -85.79
N GLY A 14 -19.79 -10.28 -85.81
CA GLY A 14 -18.92 -10.46 -86.98
C GLY A 14 -19.17 -9.58 -88.22
N ILE A 15 -20.23 -9.90 -88.97
CA ILE A 15 -20.63 -9.33 -90.27
C ILE A 15 -21.96 -8.56 -90.24
N ASP A 16 -22.60 -8.41 -89.08
CA ASP A 16 -23.81 -7.59 -88.91
C ASP A 16 -23.49 -6.09 -89.10
N PRO A 17 -24.30 -5.33 -89.87
CA PRO A 17 -24.17 -3.88 -89.95
C PRO A 17 -24.28 -3.25 -88.56
N VAL A 18 -23.31 -2.39 -88.23
CA VAL A 18 -23.21 -1.73 -86.93
C VAL A 18 -24.07 -0.46 -86.95
N ASP A 19 -25.19 -0.46 -86.23
CA ASP A 19 -25.99 0.74 -86.02
C ASP A 19 -25.41 1.56 -84.86
N ILE A 20 -25.07 2.81 -85.11
CA ILE A 20 -24.51 3.73 -84.11
C ILE A 20 -25.54 4.04 -83.03
N GLN A 21 -26.82 4.04 -83.37
CA GLN A 21 -27.89 4.32 -82.39
C GLN A 21 -27.94 3.25 -81.30
N ASP A 22 -27.69 1.98 -81.65
CA ASP A 22 -27.69 0.89 -80.68
C ASP A 22 -26.59 1.03 -79.62
N PHE A 23 -25.46 1.66 -79.96
CA PHE A 23 -24.37 1.91 -79.00
C PHE A 23 -24.66 3.09 -78.09
N ASN A 24 -25.29 4.14 -78.62
CA ASN A 24 -25.74 5.26 -77.79
C ASN A 24 -26.80 4.79 -76.78
N ASP A 25 -27.76 3.98 -77.22
CA ASP A 25 -28.77 3.39 -76.35
C ASP A 25 -28.13 2.49 -75.25
N ASN A 26 -27.12 1.69 -75.61
CA ASN A 26 -26.40 0.89 -74.63
C ASN A 26 -25.59 1.74 -73.64
N ALA A 27 -25.00 2.84 -74.10
CA ALA A 27 -24.24 3.76 -73.26
C ALA A 27 -25.14 4.44 -72.24
N ASP A 28 -26.33 4.88 -72.64
CA ASP A 28 -27.33 5.45 -71.73
C ASP A 28 -27.82 4.42 -70.70
N ILE A 29 -28.00 3.15 -71.11
CA ILE A 29 -28.35 2.06 -70.19
C ILE A 29 -27.23 1.82 -69.18
N LEU A 30 -25.97 1.78 -69.62
CA LEU A 30 -24.83 1.58 -68.74
C LEU A 30 -24.61 2.75 -67.79
N ASP A 31 -24.75 3.99 -68.27
CA ASP A 31 -24.61 5.20 -67.44
C ASP A 31 -25.70 5.22 -66.36
N ALA A 32 -26.95 4.94 -66.73
CA ALA A 32 -28.06 4.85 -65.78
C ALA A 32 -27.88 3.72 -64.75
N GLU A 33 -27.43 2.54 -65.15
CA GLU A 33 -27.23 1.40 -64.24
C GLU A 33 -25.97 1.49 -63.38
N LEU A 34 -24.89 2.08 -63.91
CA LEU A 34 -23.68 2.35 -63.15
C LEU A 34 -23.91 3.48 -62.16
N ASN A 35 -24.66 4.53 -62.54
CA ASN A 35 -25.05 5.57 -61.61
C ASN A 35 -25.96 5.02 -60.52
N LYS A 36 -26.82 4.03 -60.80
CA LYS A 36 -27.52 3.29 -59.73
C LYS A 36 -26.53 2.57 -58.82
N LYS A 37 -25.50 1.87 -59.32
CA LYS A 37 -24.51 1.21 -58.44
C LYS A 37 -23.61 2.17 -57.65
N ALA A 38 -23.26 3.32 -58.22
CA ALA A 38 -22.42 4.32 -57.59
C ALA A 38 -23.23 5.21 -56.63
N ASP A 39 -24.40 5.69 -57.04
CA ASP A 39 -25.20 6.67 -56.30
C ASP A 39 -26.34 6.07 -55.49
N SER A 40 -26.83 4.86 -55.78
CA SER A 40 -27.93 4.29 -54.98
C SER A 40 -27.48 3.72 -53.62
N SER A 41 -26.19 3.87 -53.24
CA SER A 41 -25.70 3.95 -51.85
C SER A 41 -24.21 4.34 -51.69
N GLY A 42 -23.61 5.11 -52.61
CA GLY A 42 -22.26 5.66 -52.39
C GLY A 42 -21.11 4.65 -52.34
N GLY A 43 -21.19 3.57 -53.14
CA GLY A 43 -20.18 2.49 -53.08
C GLY A 43 -20.26 1.66 -51.79
N ASP A 44 -21.47 1.35 -51.35
CA ASP A 44 -21.71 0.59 -50.13
C ASP A 44 -21.26 -0.87 -50.23
N ILE A 45 -20.21 -1.20 -49.47
CA ILE A 45 -19.68 -2.56 -49.27
C ILE A 45 -20.35 -3.30 -48.10
N SER A 46 -21.41 -2.74 -47.51
CA SER A 46 -22.18 -3.33 -46.40
C SER A 46 -22.65 -4.77 -46.66
N ASN A 47 -22.87 -5.14 -47.92
CA ASN A 47 -23.35 -6.47 -48.34
C ASN A 47 -22.25 -7.41 -48.86
N MET A 48 -20.98 -7.02 -48.77
CA MET A 48 -19.86 -7.90 -49.11
C MET A 48 -19.53 -8.78 -47.89
N THR A 49 -19.81 -10.09 -47.98
CA THR A 49 -19.61 -11.02 -46.85
C THR A 49 -18.19 -11.60 -46.82
N ILE A 50 -17.55 -11.54 -45.66
CA ILE A 50 -16.27 -12.22 -45.39
C ILE A 50 -16.56 -13.73 -45.35
N LYS A 51 -15.97 -14.52 -46.25
CA LYS A 51 -16.33 -15.94 -46.42
C LYS A 51 -15.85 -16.87 -45.29
N ALA A 52 -14.84 -16.48 -44.53
CA ALA A 52 -14.42 -17.20 -43.33
C ALA A 52 -13.66 -16.24 -42.39
N LEU A 53 -13.98 -16.31 -41.10
CA LEU A 53 -13.17 -15.80 -39.99
C LEU A 53 -13.02 -16.98 -39.04
N ASP A 54 -11.88 -17.65 -39.05
CA ASP A 54 -11.60 -18.71 -38.09
C ASP A 54 -11.25 -18.06 -36.73
N GLU A 55 -12.14 -18.18 -35.74
CA GLU A 55 -11.82 -17.84 -34.35
C GLU A 55 -11.34 -19.08 -33.58
N PRO A 56 -10.11 -19.08 -33.03
CA PRO A 56 -9.76 -19.98 -31.95
C PRO A 56 -10.43 -19.48 -30.65
N ALA A 57 -11.06 -20.39 -29.91
CA ALA A 57 -11.83 -20.10 -28.71
C ALA A 57 -11.07 -19.27 -27.63
N GLY A 58 -11.72 -18.25 -27.07
CA GLY A 58 -11.46 -17.81 -25.69
C GLY A 58 -11.24 -16.33 -25.35
N THR A 59 -11.62 -15.31 -26.14
CA THR A 59 -11.19 -13.92 -25.81
C THR A 59 -12.24 -12.81 -25.87
N GLN A 60 -12.09 -11.87 -24.93
CA GLN A 60 -12.83 -10.63 -24.59
C GLN A 60 -12.92 -9.56 -25.69
N PHE A 61 -12.85 -9.91 -26.97
CA PHE A 61 -12.88 -8.93 -28.07
C PHE A 61 -14.26 -8.90 -28.74
N PRO A 62 -14.76 -7.74 -29.21
CA PRO A 62 -16.04 -7.68 -29.92
C PRO A 62 -15.98 -8.49 -31.21
N VAL A 63 -16.63 -9.66 -31.21
CA VAL A 63 -16.76 -10.57 -32.35
C VAL A 63 -17.82 -10.00 -33.32
N PRO A 64 -17.56 -9.94 -34.63
CA PRO A 64 -18.55 -9.51 -35.61
C PRO A 64 -19.70 -10.51 -35.69
N GLU A 65 -20.95 -10.04 -35.52
CA GLU A 65 -22.14 -10.84 -35.81
C GLU A 65 -22.45 -10.80 -37.31
N ALA A 66 -22.83 -11.95 -37.88
CA ALA A 66 -23.12 -12.08 -39.30
C ALA A 66 -24.24 -11.10 -39.73
N GLY A 67 -23.90 -10.15 -40.61
CA GLY A 67 -24.83 -9.11 -41.11
C GLY A 67 -24.57 -7.70 -40.57
N GLU A 68 -23.58 -7.48 -39.70
CA GLU A 68 -23.20 -6.13 -39.27
C GLU A 68 -22.42 -5.37 -40.36
N THR A 69 -22.85 -4.13 -40.64
CA THR A 69 -22.08 -3.24 -41.52
C THR A 69 -20.70 -2.98 -40.92
N SER A 70 -19.68 -2.85 -41.77
CA SER A 70 -18.31 -2.52 -41.37
C SER A 70 -18.22 -1.24 -40.51
N LYS A 71 -19.18 -0.31 -40.67
CA LYS A 71 -19.33 0.89 -39.83
C LYS A 71 -19.75 0.57 -38.39
N THR A 72 -20.69 -0.36 -38.19
CA THR A 72 -21.13 -0.80 -36.85
C THR A 72 -20.03 -1.59 -36.14
N PHE A 73 -19.34 -2.46 -36.87
CA PHE A 73 -18.21 -3.22 -36.35
C PHE A 73 -17.04 -2.32 -35.90
N LEU A 74 -16.65 -1.34 -36.73
CA LEU A 74 -15.65 -0.32 -36.37
C LEU A 74 -16.12 0.57 -35.21
N GLY A 75 -17.43 0.83 -35.11
CA GLY A 75 -18.06 1.52 -33.99
C GLY A 75 -17.94 0.74 -32.67
N LYS A 76 -18.17 -0.58 -32.69
CA LYS A 76 -17.99 -1.48 -31.54
C LYS A 76 -16.53 -1.54 -31.10
N ILE A 77 -15.58 -1.62 -32.03
CA ILE A 77 -14.13 -1.57 -31.72
C ILE A 77 -13.75 -0.22 -31.10
N ARG A 78 -14.26 0.89 -31.67
CA ARG A 78 -14.01 2.23 -31.13
C ARG A 78 -14.57 2.37 -29.71
N LYS A 79 -15.77 1.84 -29.45
CA LYS A 79 -16.36 1.81 -28.12
C LYS A 79 -15.55 0.94 -27.17
N PHE A 80 -15.16 -0.26 -27.58
CA PHE A 80 -14.30 -1.15 -26.80
C PHE A 80 -12.96 -0.50 -26.42
N MET A 81 -12.30 0.19 -27.34
CA MET A 81 -11.06 0.92 -27.04
C MET A 81 -11.27 2.08 -26.05
N ASN A 82 -12.40 2.78 -26.13
CA ASN A 82 -12.76 3.82 -25.17
C ASN A 82 -13.12 3.24 -23.79
N ASP A 83 -13.83 2.12 -23.76
CA ASP A 83 -14.20 1.40 -22.55
C ASP A 83 -12.95 0.80 -21.88
N PHE A 84 -12.02 0.24 -22.66
CA PHE A 84 -10.72 -0.25 -22.19
C PHE A 84 -9.84 0.89 -21.64
N LYS A 85 -9.83 2.05 -22.29
CA LYS A 85 -9.11 3.24 -21.78
C LYS A 85 -9.69 3.71 -20.44
N SER A 86 -11.01 3.69 -20.30
CA SER A 86 -11.72 4.05 -19.07
C SER A 86 -11.49 3.00 -17.96
N TRP A 87 -11.38 1.73 -18.34
CA TRP A 87 -11.02 0.64 -17.43
C TRP A 87 -9.56 0.74 -16.96
N ASN A 88 -8.62 1.07 -17.85
CA ASN A 88 -7.20 1.25 -17.53
C ASN A 88 -6.93 2.39 -16.53
N THR A 89 -7.80 3.40 -16.47
CA THR A 89 -7.73 4.43 -15.41
C THR A 89 -8.19 3.92 -14.03
N GLY A 90 -8.99 2.85 -13.97
CA GLY A 90 -9.51 2.28 -12.73
C GLY A 90 -8.71 1.11 -12.18
N VAL A 91 -7.89 0.44 -13.00
CA VAL A 91 -7.09 -0.72 -12.58
C VAL A 91 -5.65 -0.34 -12.36
N CYS A 92 -5.05 -0.89 -11.30
CA CYS A 92 -3.61 -0.85 -11.11
C CYS A 92 -3.02 -2.15 -11.65
N MET A 93 -2.08 -2.05 -12.60
CA MET A 93 -1.32 -3.20 -13.05
C MET A 93 -0.29 -3.60 -12.00
N ILE A 94 0.04 -4.89 -11.90
CA ILE A 94 1.01 -5.41 -10.92
C ILE A 94 2.37 -4.68 -11.02
N GLY A 95 2.79 -4.27 -12.22
CA GLY A 95 4.04 -3.52 -12.42
C GLY A 95 4.03 -2.08 -11.89
N GLN A 96 2.87 -1.51 -11.58
CA GLN A 96 2.73 -0.18 -10.97
C GLN A 96 2.71 -0.25 -9.44
N ILE A 97 2.57 -1.45 -8.87
CA ILE A 97 2.57 -1.66 -7.43
C ILE A 97 4.01 -1.60 -6.93
N VAL A 98 4.27 -0.69 -6.01
CA VAL A 98 5.60 -0.53 -5.43
C VAL A 98 5.70 -1.35 -4.15
N ASN A 99 6.82 -2.04 -3.97
CA ASN A 99 7.04 -2.99 -2.88
C ASN A 99 8.36 -2.78 -2.12
N ASN A 100 9.03 -1.64 -2.30
CA ASN A 100 10.36 -1.39 -1.72
C ASN A 100 10.40 -0.22 -0.73
N CYS A 101 9.28 0.51 -0.56
CA CYS A 101 9.16 1.65 0.35
C CYS A 101 10.23 2.75 0.18
N VAL A 102 10.90 2.83 -0.99
CA VAL A 102 11.93 3.85 -1.28
C VAL A 102 11.51 4.87 -2.34
N THR A 103 10.34 4.69 -2.97
CA THR A 103 9.78 5.73 -3.86
C THR A 103 9.02 6.78 -3.05
N ASN A 104 9.09 8.03 -3.49
CA ASN A 104 8.30 9.15 -2.97
C ASN A 104 7.22 9.62 -3.97
N ASN A 105 6.95 8.83 -5.02
CA ASN A 105 5.97 9.16 -6.03
C ASN A 105 4.54 8.88 -5.53
N ASP A 106 3.74 9.92 -5.40
CA ASP A 106 2.35 9.88 -4.91
C ASP A 106 1.37 9.16 -5.87
N LYS A 107 1.77 8.91 -7.12
CA LYS A 107 0.95 8.24 -8.13
C LYS A 107 1.09 6.72 -8.13
N LEU A 108 1.98 6.16 -7.31
CA LEU A 108 2.25 4.72 -7.28
C LEU A 108 1.65 4.08 -6.01
N PRO A 109 0.74 3.10 -6.14
CA PRO A 109 0.18 2.44 -4.97
C PRO A 109 1.19 1.50 -4.31
N LEU A 110 1.14 1.47 -2.98
CA LEU A 110 1.94 0.55 -2.17
C LEU A 110 1.33 -0.85 -2.19
N SER A 111 2.18 -1.88 -2.28
CA SER A 111 1.74 -3.26 -2.09
C SER A 111 1.09 -3.47 -0.73
N ALA A 112 -0.07 -4.13 -0.69
CA ALA A 112 -0.77 -4.46 0.56
C ALA A 112 0.11 -5.26 1.53
N ALA A 113 0.98 -6.14 1.02
CA ALA A 113 1.92 -6.90 1.85
C ALA A 113 2.93 -5.99 2.56
N GLN A 114 3.47 -4.99 1.85
CA GLN A 114 4.37 -4.00 2.46
C GLN A 114 3.64 -3.04 3.40
N GLY A 115 2.41 -2.65 3.04
CA GLY A 115 1.55 -1.87 3.92
C GLY A 115 1.32 -2.56 5.27
N LYS A 116 1.10 -3.89 5.27
CA LYS A 116 0.97 -4.66 6.51
C LYS A 116 2.25 -4.65 7.35
N VAL A 117 3.40 -4.92 6.74
CA VAL A 117 4.69 -4.90 7.45
C VAL A 117 4.96 -3.52 8.08
N LEU A 118 4.66 -2.45 7.35
CA LEU A 118 4.81 -1.08 7.86
C LEU A 118 3.87 -0.80 9.03
N MET A 119 2.59 -1.21 8.94
CA MET A 119 1.63 -1.03 10.03
C MET A 119 2.00 -1.86 11.27
N ASP A 120 2.50 -3.07 11.10
CA ASP A 120 2.98 -3.92 12.19
C ASP A 120 4.18 -3.25 12.90
N LEU A 121 5.17 -2.75 12.14
CA LEU A 121 6.31 -2.02 12.69
C LEU A 121 5.88 -0.73 13.43
N TYR A 122 4.92 0.00 12.87
CA TYR A 122 4.36 1.20 13.50
C TYR A 122 3.67 0.88 14.83
N SER A 123 2.88 -0.20 14.89
CA SER A 123 2.25 -0.65 16.14
C SER A 123 3.28 -1.02 17.19
N VAL A 124 4.32 -1.79 16.80
CA VAL A 124 5.41 -2.19 17.70
C VAL A 124 6.16 -0.97 18.24
N LEU A 125 6.44 0.01 17.37
CA LEU A 125 7.11 1.23 17.80
C LEU A 125 6.27 1.99 18.84
N ASN A 126 4.97 2.16 18.60
CA ASN A 126 4.08 2.86 19.53
C ASN A 126 3.89 2.14 20.86
N THR A 127 3.86 0.80 20.87
CA THR A 127 3.80 0.04 22.13
C THR A 127 5.12 0.10 22.90
N ASN A 128 6.25 0.28 22.22
CA ASN A 128 7.58 0.32 22.85
C ASN A 128 8.01 1.73 23.28
N PHE A 129 7.38 2.79 22.78
CA PHE A 129 7.83 4.17 23.01
C PHE A 129 7.57 4.66 24.44
N THR A 130 6.55 4.12 25.12
CA THR A 130 6.19 4.49 26.50
C THR A 130 5.51 3.31 27.20
N THR A 131 6.28 2.56 27.99
CA THR A 131 5.72 1.60 28.96
C THR A 131 5.98 2.14 30.36
N ASP A 132 4.95 2.73 30.97
CA ASP A 132 4.96 3.06 32.40
C ASP A 132 4.83 1.76 33.20
N THR A 133 5.97 1.14 33.49
CA THR A 133 6.02 -0.02 34.38
C THR A 133 6.18 0.48 35.81
N SER A 134 5.07 0.71 36.51
CA SER A 134 5.14 0.86 37.96
C SER A 134 5.59 -0.47 38.58
N PHE A 135 6.68 -0.45 39.33
CA PHE A 135 7.06 -1.58 40.17
C PHE A 135 7.07 -1.13 41.63
N THR A 136 6.60 -2.00 42.51
CA THR A 136 6.65 -1.82 43.95
C THR A 136 7.87 -2.55 44.48
N PHE A 137 8.86 -1.82 44.99
CA PHE A 137 9.85 -2.46 45.86
C PHE A 137 9.14 -2.97 47.10
N THR A 138 9.35 -4.25 47.42
CA THR A 138 9.09 -4.71 48.79
C THR A 138 10.32 -4.31 49.61
N ALA A 139 10.33 -3.07 50.10
CA ALA A 139 11.35 -2.65 51.05
C ALA A 139 11.34 -3.64 52.21
N ASN A 140 12.52 -4.10 52.64
CA ASN A 140 12.63 -4.94 53.82
C ASN A 140 11.98 -4.19 55.00
N THR A 141 10.86 -4.70 55.51
CA THR A 141 10.04 -4.10 56.58
C THR A 141 10.86 -3.78 57.85
N ALA A 142 12.05 -4.37 57.99
CA ALA A 142 12.97 -4.08 59.09
C ALA A 142 13.70 -2.73 58.98
N GLY A 143 13.94 -2.20 57.76
CA GLY A 143 14.85 -1.07 57.54
C GLY A 143 14.23 0.24 57.04
N VAL A 144 13.01 0.20 56.50
CA VAL A 144 12.30 1.37 55.96
C VAL A 144 10.86 1.36 56.46
N SER A 145 10.34 2.52 56.89
CA SER A 145 8.95 2.65 57.35
C SER A 145 7.96 2.94 56.21
N GLU A 146 8.39 3.70 55.20
CA GLU A 146 7.58 4.07 54.04
C GLU A 146 8.47 4.08 52.78
N SER A 147 7.99 3.53 51.66
CA SER A 147 8.71 3.57 50.38
C SER A 147 7.74 3.67 49.21
N ASN A 148 7.96 4.63 48.32
CA ASN A 148 7.26 4.75 47.06
C ASN A 148 8.28 5.08 45.96
N PHE A 149 8.50 4.15 45.05
CA PHE A 149 9.35 4.37 43.89
C PHE A 149 8.61 3.95 42.63
N SER A 150 8.93 4.63 41.54
CA SER A 150 8.45 4.32 40.21
C SER A 150 9.63 4.29 39.24
N CYS A 151 9.47 3.54 38.16
CA CYS A 151 10.39 3.59 37.03
C CYS A 151 9.63 3.83 35.75
N LEU A 152 9.95 4.94 35.11
CA LEU A 152 9.50 5.20 33.76
C LEU A 152 10.52 4.60 32.79
N ARG A 153 10.07 3.66 31.96
CA ARG A 153 10.91 3.03 30.94
C ARG A 153 10.67 3.68 29.58
N LEU A 154 11.72 4.27 29.02
CA LEU A 154 11.76 4.83 27.67
C LEU A 154 12.77 4.04 26.83
N GLY A 155 12.27 3.05 26.10
CA GLY A 155 13.11 2.10 25.35
C GLY A 155 13.99 1.26 26.28
N ARG A 156 15.32 1.48 26.23
CA ARG A 156 16.29 0.83 27.12
C ARG A 156 16.70 1.71 28.30
N THR A 157 16.24 2.96 28.38
CA THR A 157 16.58 3.87 29.48
C THR A 157 15.48 3.84 30.52
N CYS A 158 15.86 3.63 31.78
CA CYS A 158 14.97 3.59 32.92
C CYS A 158 15.23 4.78 33.83
N PHE A 159 14.20 5.58 34.09
CA PHE A 159 14.23 6.70 35.04
C PHE A 159 13.58 6.26 36.34
N VAL A 160 14.38 6.09 37.38
CA VAL A 160 13.91 5.73 38.71
C VAL A 160 13.77 6.98 39.54
N SER A 161 12.59 7.17 40.11
CA SER A 161 12.30 8.25 41.06
C SER A 161 11.48 7.69 42.21
N GLY A 162 11.79 8.12 43.43
CA GLY A 162 10.96 7.80 44.56
C GLY A 162 11.46 8.36 45.87
N ALA A 163 10.65 8.12 46.90
CA ALA A 163 10.93 8.52 48.26
C ALA A 163 10.89 7.31 49.20
N MET A 164 11.73 7.35 50.23
CA MET A 164 11.72 6.40 51.32
C MET A 164 12.00 7.08 52.66
N LYS A 165 11.50 6.47 53.74
CA LYS A 165 11.75 6.90 55.11
C LYS A 165 12.52 5.81 55.85
N PRO A 166 13.84 5.94 56.02
CA PRO A 166 14.65 4.89 56.63
C PRO A 166 14.42 4.82 58.14
N LYS A 167 14.31 3.60 58.69
CA LYS A 167 14.13 3.32 60.12
C LYS A 167 15.46 3.05 60.83
N ILE A 168 16.47 2.62 60.08
CA ILE A 168 17.82 2.31 60.56
C ILE A 168 18.86 3.02 59.68
N ALA A 169 20.02 3.31 60.25
CA ALA A 169 21.20 3.74 59.50
C ALA A 169 22.19 2.59 59.33
N GLY A 170 23.04 2.68 58.29
CA GLY A 170 24.11 1.71 58.05
C GLY A 170 24.24 1.22 56.60
N THR A 171 25.30 0.45 56.37
CA THR A 171 25.73 -0.15 55.09
C THR A 171 25.48 -1.66 55.03
N PRO A 172 25.08 -2.21 53.86
CA PRO A 172 24.09 -1.71 52.93
C PRO A 172 22.69 -2.22 53.32
N LEU A 173 21.70 -1.33 53.35
CA LEU A 173 20.29 -1.71 53.43
C LEU A 173 19.84 -2.14 52.03
N SER A 174 19.50 -3.42 51.86
CA SER A 174 18.90 -3.92 50.62
C SER A 174 17.41 -3.58 50.58
N LEU A 175 17.03 -2.74 49.62
CA LEU A 175 15.67 -2.23 49.43
C LEU A 175 14.82 -3.12 48.51
N GLY A 176 15.41 -4.16 47.93
CA GLY A 176 14.74 -5.14 47.08
C GLY A 176 15.44 -5.36 45.75
N SER A 177 14.84 -6.23 44.92
CA SER A 177 15.30 -6.55 43.58
C SER A 177 14.41 -5.94 42.50
N LEU A 178 14.98 -5.28 41.49
CA LEU A 178 14.26 -4.91 40.27
C LEU A 178 14.20 -6.08 39.29
N SER A 179 13.04 -6.28 38.65
CA SER A 179 12.91 -7.20 37.51
C SER A 179 13.72 -6.74 36.29
N ILE A 180 13.93 -5.43 36.15
CA ILE A 180 14.71 -4.81 35.08
C ILE A 180 16.10 -4.49 35.62
N LYS A 181 17.11 -5.17 35.09
CA LYS A 181 18.50 -5.09 35.56
C LYS A 181 19.29 -4.06 34.76
N PRO A 182 20.26 -3.37 35.38
CA PRO A 182 21.10 -2.44 34.68
C PRO A 182 22.23 -3.21 33.96
N ILE A 183 22.68 -2.72 32.82
CA ILE A 183 23.83 -3.32 32.10
C ILE A 183 25.12 -3.19 32.91
N ASN A 184 25.28 -2.06 33.60
CA ASN A 184 26.41 -1.74 34.46
C ASN A 184 25.91 -1.34 35.84
N ASP A 185 26.72 -1.54 36.87
CA ASP A 185 26.38 -1.07 38.21
C ASP A 185 26.23 0.46 38.22
N VAL A 186 25.16 0.94 38.87
CA VAL A 186 24.82 2.36 38.92
C VAL A 186 25.00 2.88 40.33
N PHE A 187 25.71 3.99 40.47
CA PHE A 187 25.84 4.70 41.73
C PHE A 187 24.92 5.93 41.74
N PHE A 188 24.23 6.17 42.86
CA PHE A 188 23.32 7.30 43.00
C PHE A 188 23.40 7.93 44.38
N HIS A 189 23.03 9.21 44.46
CA HIS A 189 22.98 9.96 45.70
C HIS A 189 21.60 9.87 46.32
N ILE A 190 21.57 9.90 47.65
CA ILE A 190 20.33 9.94 48.44
C ILE A 190 20.29 11.29 49.14
N SER A 191 19.22 12.05 48.88
CA SER A 191 19.02 13.39 49.43
C SER A 191 17.84 13.41 50.37
N ALA A 192 18.01 13.96 51.57
CA ALA A 192 16.90 14.52 52.35
C ALA A 192 16.78 16.01 51.97
N PHE A 193 15.60 16.61 52.15
CA PHE A 193 15.27 17.98 51.68
C PHE A 193 16.39 19.02 51.82
N ASP A 194 17.09 19.04 52.96
CA ASP A 194 18.14 20.02 53.28
C ASP A 194 19.57 19.47 53.12
N ARG A 195 19.77 18.18 52.84
CA ARG A 195 21.09 17.50 52.92
C ARG A 195 21.23 16.31 51.97
N VAL A 196 22.37 16.23 51.27
CA VAL A 196 22.82 14.99 50.61
C VAL A 196 23.79 14.28 51.56
N ALA A 197 23.34 13.23 52.24
CA ALA A 197 24.15 12.53 53.25
C ALA A 197 24.16 11.00 53.08
N GLY A 198 23.54 10.46 52.03
CA GLY A 198 23.54 9.03 51.74
C GLY A 198 23.89 8.75 50.28
N TRP A 199 24.23 7.50 50.00
CA TRP A 199 24.48 7.01 48.65
C TRP A 199 23.97 5.58 48.50
N GLY A 200 23.73 5.16 47.27
CA GLY A 200 23.33 3.79 46.99
C GLY A 200 23.92 3.27 45.70
N THR A 201 23.87 1.95 45.57
CA THR A 201 24.32 1.21 44.39
C THR A 201 23.18 0.34 43.91
N PHE A 202 22.98 0.33 42.60
CA PHE A 202 22.09 -0.60 41.92
C PHE A 202 22.94 -1.56 41.09
N GLY A 203 23.08 -2.79 41.56
CA GLY A 203 23.93 -3.79 40.95
C GLY A 203 23.31 -4.41 39.71
N SER A 204 24.15 -4.94 38.83
CA SER A 204 23.79 -5.80 37.69
C SER A 204 23.03 -7.07 38.10
N ASP A 205 23.12 -7.46 39.37
CA ASP A 205 22.30 -8.51 40.00
C ASP A 205 20.82 -8.10 40.19
N GLY A 206 20.51 -6.82 40.03
CA GLY A 206 19.20 -6.24 40.23
C GLY A 206 18.94 -5.83 41.67
N ILE A 207 19.94 -5.80 42.57
CA ILE A 207 19.77 -5.44 43.97
C ILE A 207 20.02 -3.94 44.18
N LEU A 208 19.05 -3.26 44.79
CA LEU A 208 19.18 -1.87 45.22
C LEU A 208 19.71 -1.81 46.66
N SER A 209 20.95 -1.36 46.82
CA SER A 209 21.60 -1.21 48.12
C SER A 209 21.76 0.26 48.47
N CYS A 210 21.39 0.64 49.70
CA CYS A 210 21.50 2.02 50.18
C CYS A 210 22.35 2.10 51.44
N ASN A 211 23.20 3.11 51.51
CA ASN A 211 23.95 3.52 52.68
C ASN A 211 23.32 4.81 53.23
N ILE A 212 22.68 4.68 54.39
CA ILE A 212 21.95 5.77 55.03
C ILE A 212 22.75 6.29 56.21
N ALA A 213 23.02 7.60 56.23
CA ALA A 213 23.60 8.28 57.38
C ALA A 213 22.63 8.30 58.56
N THR A 214 23.16 8.25 59.77
CA THR A 214 22.39 8.33 61.03
C THR A 214 21.49 9.56 61.12
N THR A 215 21.90 10.66 60.48
CA THR A 215 21.15 11.93 60.43
C THR A 215 19.91 11.88 59.53
N MET A 216 19.72 10.81 58.75
CA MET A 216 18.60 10.67 57.80
C MET A 216 17.52 9.71 58.31
N ILE A 217 17.71 9.08 59.48
CA ILE A 217 16.70 8.18 60.08
C ILE A 217 15.42 8.97 60.37
N GLY A 218 14.28 8.47 59.89
CA GLY A 218 12.98 9.09 60.10
C GLY A 218 12.68 10.28 59.18
N GLU A 219 13.64 10.70 58.35
CA GLU A 219 13.47 11.76 57.37
C GLU A 219 12.99 11.22 56.01
N ASN A 220 12.28 12.05 55.25
CA ASN A 220 11.89 11.70 53.89
C ASN A 220 13.08 11.88 52.94
N CYS A 221 13.61 10.76 52.47
CA CYS A 221 14.74 10.69 51.57
C CYS A 221 14.26 10.46 50.14
N ILE A 222 14.80 11.20 49.19
CA ILE A 222 14.51 11.10 47.76
C ILE A 222 15.69 10.41 47.07
N ILE A 223 15.36 9.52 46.13
CA ILE A 223 16.31 8.86 45.24
C ILE A 223 15.88 9.12 43.81
N ASN A 224 16.80 9.63 43.00
CA ASN A 224 16.61 9.78 41.56
C ASN A 224 17.86 9.28 40.85
N PHE A 225 17.70 8.33 39.92
CA PHE A 225 18.78 7.90 39.06
C PHE A 225 18.26 7.35 37.74
N THR A 226 19.17 7.20 36.79
CA THR A 226 18.87 6.69 35.46
C THR A 226 19.84 5.58 35.12
N PHE A 227 19.35 4.52 34.51
CA PHE A 227 20.19 3.40 34.07
C PHE A 227 19.73 2.85 32.73
N ILE A 228 20.62 2.11 32.07
CA ILE A 228 20.31 1.39 30.82
C ILE A 228 19.98 -0.06 31.17
N ALA A 229 18.78 -0.49 30.81
CA ALA A 229 18.28 -1.85 31.01
C ALA A 229 18.96 -2.86 30.07
N THR A 230 19.22 -4.05 30.58
CA THR A 230 19.80 -5.17 29.80
C THR A 230 18.89 -5.63 28.66
N GLU A 231 17.58 -5.61 28.87
CA GLU A 231 16.54 -5.91 27.87
C GLU A 231 15.54 -4.77 27.81
#